data_AF-A0A7J8NYN2-F1
#
_entry.id   AF-A0A7J8NYN2-F1
#
_cell.length_a   1.000
_cell.length_b   1.000
_cell.length_c   1.000
_cell.angle_alpha   90.00
_cell.angle_beta   90.00
_cell.angle_gamma   90.00
#
_symmetry.space_group_name_H-M   'P 1'
#
loop_
_entity.id
_entity.type
_entity.pdbx_description
1 polymer ?
#
loop_
_entity_poly.entity_id
_entity_poly.type
_entity_poly.pdbx_seq_one_letter_code
_entity_poly.pdbx_strand_id
1 'polypeptide(L)'
;MLAVAFRTKGELSLYFKMVDLSWLSAILVGAGCLALGYCIGRHRPTCLFLSSRGAKDTTISKVNKKIKEPLEIEKLADILEDFKMVLVVRNDLKMGKGKIAAQCSHATLGLYKKLLHRAPKALNRWEMCAQPKVVVKIDGEEDMLVLQVSVV
;
A
#
# COMPACT_ATOMS: atom_id res chain seq x y z
N MET A 1 -13.39 -5.93 -11.11
CA MET A 1 -13.50 -4.61 -10.45
C MET A 1 -12.14 -3.99 -10.17
N LEU A 2 -11.16 -4.77 -9.67
CA LEU A 2 -9.77 -4.35 -9.55
C LEU A 2 -8.84 -5.54 -9.83
N ALA A 3 -7.76 -5.36 -10.59
CA ALA A 3 -6.68 -6.33 -10.69
C ALA A 3 -5.45 -5.81 -9.94
N VAL A 4 -4.72 -6.69 -9.24
CA VAL A 4 -3.53 -6.31 -8.48
C VAL A 4 -2.33 -7.12 -8.96
N ALA A 5 -1.29 -6.43 -9.40
CA ALA A 5 -0.09 -7.02 -9.95
C ALA A 5 1.15 -6.60 -9.16
N PHE A 6 2.08 -7.52 -8.93
CA PHE A 6 3.45 -7.14 -8.61
C PHE A 6 4.21 -6.97 -9.92
N ARG A 7 4.87 -5.84 -10.11
CA ARG A 7 5.67 -5.60 -11.32
C ARG A 7 7.05 -5.12 -10.94
N THR A 8 8.07 -5.74 -11.51
CA THR A 8 9.45 -5.28 -11.45
C THR A 8 9.69 -4.29 -12.60
N LYS A 9 10.47 -3.23 -12.35
CA LYS A 9 10.76 -2.24 -13.40
C LYS A 9 11.89 -2.79 -14.30
N GLY A 10 11.64 -2.88 -15.59
CA GLY A 10 12.65 -2.49 -16.58
C GLY A 10 12.65 -0.95 -16.62
N GLU A 11 13.83 -0.35 -16.40
CA GLU A 11 14.17 1.08 -16.56
C GLU A 11 13.09 2.14 -16.29
N LEU A 12 13.07 2.69 -15.08
CA LEU A 12 12.56 4.06 -14.85
C LEU A 12 13.09 4.63 -13.51
N SER A 13 14.38 4.45 -13.22
CA SER A 13 15.01 4.75 -11.92
C SER A 13 15.57 6.18 -11.81
N LEU A 14 15.66 6.93 -12.92
CA LEU A 14 16.33 8.24 -12.92
C LEU A 14 15.50 9.42 -12.41
N TYR A 15 14.17 9.31 -12.30
CA TYR A 15 13.33 10.44 -11.85
C TYR A 15 13.13 10.51 -10.33
N PHE A 16 13.34 9.41 -9.60
CA PHE A 16 13.07 9.36 -8.15
C PHE A 16 14.24 9.88 -7.30
N LYS A 17 15.49 9.78 -7.80
CA LYS A 17 16.68 10.33 -7.10
C LYS A 17 16.78 11.87 -7.11
N MET A 18 15.88 12.58 -7.80
CA MET A 18 15.92 14.05 -7.90
C MET A 18 14.98 14.76 -6.89
N VAL A 19 14.15 14.03 -6.13
CA VAL A 19 13.12 14.63 -5.24
C VAL A 19 13.60 14.79 -3.78
N ASP A 20 14.79 14.29 -3.43
CA ASP A 20 15.30 14.28 -2.05
C ASP A 20 15.65 15.69 -1.49
N LEU A 21 15.78 16.72 -2.33
CA LEU A 21 16.11 18.09 -1.88
C LEU A 21 14.89 18.88 -1.36
N SER A 22 13.66 18.53 -1.77
CA SER A 22 12.45 19.30 -1.40
C SER A 22 11.93 18.96 0.00
N TRP A 23 12.31 17.81 0.56
CA TRP A 23 11.80 17.34 1.85
C TRP A 23 12.52 18.00 3.05
N LEU A 24 13.77 18.41 2.88
CA LEU A 24 14.58 19.05 3.93
C LEU A 24 13.96 20.38 4.40
N SER A 25 13.35 21.15 3.49
CA SER A 25 12.63 22.37 3.85
C SER A 25 11.36 22.11 4.67
N ALA A 26 10.69 20.98 4.48
CA ALA A 26 9.46 20.67 5.22
C ALA A 26 9.74 20.22 6.67
N ILE A 27 10.90 19.59 6.93
CA ILE A 27 11.32 19.18 8.28
C ILE A 27 11.66 20.42 9.13
N LEU A 28 12.33 21.42 8.54
CA LEU A 28 12.67 22.67 9.21
C LEU A 28 11.43 23.49 9.61
N VAL A 29 10.42 23.58 8.73
CA VAL A 29 9.17 24.29 9.03
C VAL A 29 8.32 23.52 10.05
N GLY A 30 8.28 22.19 9.99
CA GLY A 30 7.52 21.35 10.91
C GLY A 30 8.00 21.42 12.36
N ALA A 31 9.32 21.46 12.59
CA ALA A 31 9.89 21.59 13.93
C ALA A 31 9.55 22.93 14.59
N GLY A 32 9.49 24.02 13.82
CA GLY A 32 9.13 25.36 14.31
C GLY A 32 7.67 25.47 14.79
N CYS A 33 6.73 24.84 14.07
CA CYS A 33 5.32 24.86 14.46
C CYS A 33 5.02 24.04 15.74
N LEU A 34 5.73 22.94 15.96
CA LEU A 34 5.56 22.11 17.16
C LEU A 34 6.03 22.82 18.43
N ALA A 35 7.14 23.57 18.35
CA ALA A 35 7.65 24.35 19.49
C ALA A 35 6.66 25.46 19.91
N LEU A 36 6.08 26.20 18.95
CA LEU A 36 5.08 27.23 19.22
C LEU A 36 3.79 26.64 19.81
N GLY A 37 3.31 25.51 19.26
CA GLY A 37 2.13 24.82 19.77
C GLY A 37 2.30 24.31 21.21
N TYR A 38 3.50 23.83 21.56
CA TYR A 38 3.80 23.36 22.91
C TYR A 38 3.78 24.48 23.96
N CYS A 39 4.26 25.68 23.62
CA CYS A 39 4.25 26.84 24.52
C CYS A 39 2.83 27.34 24.82
N ILE A 40 1.95 27.37 23.81
CA ILE A 40 0.55 27.79 23.98
C ILE A 40 -0.25 26.72 24.75
N GLY A 41 0.02 25.43 24.49
CA GLY A 41 -0.65 24.30 25.14
C GLY A 41 -0.40 24.20 26.65
N ARG A 42 0.68 24.81 27.16
CA ARG A 42 1.05 24.76 28.59
C ARG A 42 0.34 25.79 29.48
N HIS A 43 -0.39 26.75 28.90
CA HIS A 43 -1.00 27.87 29.63
C HIS A 43 -2.53 27.74 29.84
N ARG A 44 -3.16 26.58 29.58
CA ARG A 44 -4.57 26.34 29.94
C ARG A 44 -4.68 25.29 31.04
N PRO A 45 -5.34 25.57 32.19
CA PRO A 45 -5.58 24.55 33.20
C PRO A 45 -6.62 23.55 32.69
N THR A 46 -6.37 22.29 33.06
CA THR A 46 -7.11 21.05 32.78
C THR A 46 -8.62 21.12 32.99
N CYS A 47 -9.41 20.59 32.04
CA CYS A 47 -10.62 19.82 32.36
C CYS A 47 -11.25 19.08 31.15
N LEU A 48 -11.41 17.75 31.33
CA LEU A 48 -12.53 16.88 30.89
C LEU A 48 -12.74 16.56 29.39
N PHE A 49 -12.53 15.28 29.01
CA PHE A 49 -13.59 14.25 28.95
C PHE A 49 -13.01 12.90 28.47
N LEU A 50 -12.97 11.93 29.38
CA LEU A 50 -12.64 10.52 29.13
C LEU A 50 -13.89 9.68 29.39
N SER A 51 -14.50 9.11 28.34
CA SER A 51 -15.40 7.93 28.33
C SER A 51 -15.84 7.70 26.86
N SER A 52 -15.98 6.50 26.29
CA SER A 52 -16.42 5.21 26.84
C SER A 52 -15.86 4.02 26.05
N ARG A 53 -15.62 2.95 26.83
CA ARG A 53 -15.60 1.51 26.55
C ARG A 53 -16.34 1.03 25.29
N GLY A 54 -15.81 -0.04 24.69
CA GLY A 54 -16.56 -0.93 23.79
C GLY A 54 -15.71 -2.05 23.17
N ALA A 55 -15.60 -3.17 23.88
CA ALA A 55 -14.88 -4.39 23.50
C ALA A 55 -15.40 -5.07 22.22
N LYS A 56 -14.52 -5.82 21.54
CA LYS A 56 -14.74 -7.23 21.13
C LYS A 56 -13.45 -7.81 20.53
N ASP A 57 -12.82 -8.61 21.38
CA ASP A 57 -11.82 -9.62 21.06
C ASP A 57 -12.53 -10.82 20.43
N THR A 58 -12.13 -11.24 19.22
CA THR A 58 -12.66 -12.46 18.58
C THR A 58 -11.56 -13.14 17.76
N THR A 59 -10.91 -14.07 18.46
CA THR A 59 -10.44 -15.38 17.97
C THR A 59 -9.48 -15.39 16.78
N ILE A 60 -8.22 -15.67 17.13
CA ILE A 60 -7.21 -16.34 16.29
C ILE A 60 -7.86 -17.57 15.65
N SER A 61 -8.31 -17.42 14.41
CA SER A 61 -8.79 -18.53 13.59
C SER A 61 -7.59 -19.20 12.95
N LYS A 62 -7.20 -20.33 13.53
CA LYS A 62 -6.25 -21.33 13.04
C LYS A 62 -6.68 -21.82 11.65
N VAL A 63 -6.21 -21.18 10.57
CA VAL A 63 -6.47 -21.64 9.20
C VAL A 63 -5.43 -22.67 8.80
N ASN A 64 -5.95 -23.87 8.54
CA ASN A 64 -5.30 -25.09 8.10
C ASN A 64 -4.45 -24.87 6.84
N LYS A 65 -3.14 -25.15 6.95
CA LYS A 65 -2.10 -24.86 5.94
C LYS A 65 -2.18 -25.89 4.80
N LYS A 66 -3.02 -25.63 3.79
CA LYS A 66 -2.93 -26.31 2.49
C LYS A 66 -1.81 -25.64 1.69
N ILE A 67 -0.65 -26.30 1.62
CA ILE A 67 0.54 -25.87 0.86
C ILE A 67 0.12 -25.74 -0.61
N LYS A 68 0.04 -24.49 -1.10
CA LYS A 68 -0.15 -24.17 -2.52
C LYS A 68 1.21 -23.76 -3.07
N GLU A 69 1.51 -24.20 -4.28
CA GLU A 69 2.79 -23.98 -4.97
C GLU A 69 3.28 -22.52 -4.86
N PRO A 70 4.58 -22.31 -4.62
CA PRO A 70 5.15 -20.97 -4.46
C PRO A 70 4.94 -20.15 -5.73
N LEU A 71 4.37 -18.95 -5.56
CA LEU A 71 4.14 -18.02 -6.66
C LEU A 71 5.48 -17.64 -7.31
N GLU A 72 5.52 -17.49 -8.63
CA GLU A 72 6.75 -17.19 -9.38
C GLU A 72 7.46 -15.92 -8.87
N ILE A 73 6.70 -14.94 -8.39
CA ILE A 73 7.21 -13.74 -7.72
C ILE A 73 8.17 -14.01 -6.55
N GLU A 74 8.03 -15.13 -5.83
CA GLU A 74 8.94 -15.49 -4.75
C GLU A 74 10.33 -15.85 -5.26
N LYS A 75 10.42 -16.50 -6.43
CA LYS A 75 11.70 -16.79 -7.10
C LYS A 75 12.32 -15.52 -7.67
N LEU A 76 11.49 -14.62 -8.21
CA LEU A 76 11.94 -13.33 -8.74
C LEU A 76 12.55 -12.43 -7.66
N ALA A 77 12.14 -12.57 -6.40
CA ALA A 77 12.68 -11.80 -5.28
C ALA A 77 14.15 -12.09 -4.95
N ASP A 78 14.68 -13.21 -5.45
CA ASP A 78 16.11 -13.55 -5.33
C ASP A 78 16.96 -12.85 -6.41
N ILE A 79 16.35 -12.37 -7.50
CA ILE A 79 17.04 -11.77 -8.66
C ILE A 79 16.79 -10.25 -8.75
N LEU A 80 15.60 -9.81 -8.36
CA LEU A 80 15.13 -8.44 -8.56
C LEU A 80 15.07 -7.69 -7.24
N GLU A 81 15.43 -6.41 -7.27
CA GLU A 81 15.43 -5.55 -6.08
C GLU A 81 14.21 -4.63 -6.03
N ASP A 82 13.65 -4.27 -7.19
CA ASP A 82 12.56 -3.30 -7.32
C ASP A 82 11.19 -3.99 -7.42
N PHE A 83 10.34 -3.77 -6.41
CA PHE A 83 8.96 -4.26 -6.39
C PHE A 83 7.97 -3.11 -6.23
N LYS A 84 6.88 -3.16 -7.01
CA LYS A 84 5.71 -2.29 -6.84
C LYS A 84 4.41 -3.05 -7.02
N MET A 85 3.38 -2.58 -6.32
CA MET A 85 2.01 -3.04 -6.48
C MET A 85 1.30 -2.14 -7.50
N VAL A 86 0.68 -2.73 -8.52
CA VAL A 86 -0.10 -2.01 -9.52
C VAL A 86 -1.58 -2.38 -9.33
N LEU A 87 -2.43 -1.38 -9.18
CA LEU A 87 -3.86 -1.49 -8.93
C LEU A 87 -4.59 -1.01 -10.20
N VAL A 88 -5.29 -1.92 -10.87
CA VAL A 88 -5.94 -1.64 -12.15
C VAL A 88 -7.43 -1.37 -11.92
N VAL A 89 -7.88 -0.16 -12.21
CA VAL A 89 -9.26 0.30 -12.00
C VAL A 89 -10.02 0.36 -13.33
N ARG A 90 -11.21 -0.23 -13.34
CA ARG A 90 -12.16 -0.15 -14.46
C ARG A 90 -12.88 1.21 -14.52
N ASN A 91 -12.77 1.88 -15.65
CA ASN A 91 -13.33 3.22 -15.88
C ASN A 91 -14.79 3.17 -16.39
N ASP A 92 -15.19 2.09 -17.06
CA ASP A 92 -16.56 1.81 -17.52
C ASP A 92 -17.59 1.76 -16.38
N LEU A 93 -17.18 1.32 -15.19
CA LEU A 93 -18.04 1.23 -14.01
C LEU A 93 -18.40 2.59 -13.38
N LYS A 94 -17.89 3.71 -13.94
CA LYS A 94 -18.14 5.10 -13.50
C LYS A 94 -18.08 5.29 -11.98
N MET A 95 -17.12 4.65 -11.32
CA MET A 95 -16.96 4.74 -9.87
C MET A 95 -16.49 6.14 -9.45
N GLY A 96 -17.12 6.69 -8.42
CA GLY A 96 -16.64 7.91 -7.79
C GLY A 96 -15.26 7.73 -7.15
N LYS A 97 -14.48 8.81 -7.05
CA LYS A 97 -13.10 8.80 -6.51
C LYS A 97 -12.99 8.12 -5.14
N GLY A 98 -13.94 8.37 -4.24
CA GLY A 98 -13.97 7.74 -2.91
C GLY A 98 -14.16 6.21 -2.96
N LYS A 99 -15.05 5.72 -3.84
CA LYS A 99 -15.27 4.29 -4.03
C LYS A 99 -14.03 3.61 -4.61
N ILE A 100 -13.36 4.26 -5.56
CA ILE A 100 -12.09 3.78 -6.11
C ILE A 100 -11.05 3.66 -5.00
N ALA A 101 -10.87 4.70 -4.17
CA ALA A 101 -9.90 4.69 -3.08
C ALA A 101 -10.17 3.53 -2.10
N ALA A 102 -11.42 3.33 -1.69
CA ALA A 102 -11.80 2.24 -0.80
C ALA A 102 -11.48 0.86 -1.41
N GLN A 103 -11.82 0.64 -2.68
CA GLN A 103 -11.57 -0.62 -3.37
C GLN A 103 -10.07 -0.91 -3.53
N CYS A 104 -9.29 0.11 -3.90
CA CYS A 104 -7.83 0.01 -3.96
C CYS A 104 -7.23 -0.36 -2.59
N SER A 105 -7.72 0.23 -1.50
CA SER A 105 -7.29 -0.10 -0.14
C SER A 105 -7.64 -1.54 0.25
N HIS A 106 -8.87 -1.98 -0.02
CA HIS A 106 -9.29 -3.35 0.25
C HIS A 106 -8.48 -4.38 -0.53
N ALA A 107 -8.24 -4.12 -1.82
CA ALA A 107 -7.49 -5.03 -2.67
C ALA A 107 -6.00 -5.09 -2.29
N THR A 108 -5.40 -3.96 -1.91
CA THR A 108 -4.04 -3.90 -1.36
C THR A 108 -3.92 -4.79 -0.13
N LEU A 109 -4.83 -4.66 0.84
CA LEU A 109 -4.80 -5.46 2.06
C LEU A 109 -5.06 -6.94 1.77
N GLY A 110 -5.98 -7.24 0.84
CA GLY A 110 -6.24 -8.61 0.39
C GLY A 110 -5.01 -9.27 -0.23
N LEU A 111 -4.29 -8.54 -1.09
CA LEU A 111 -3.06 -9.05 -1.68
C LEU A 111 -1.96 -9.19 -0.63
N TYR A 112 -1.77 -8.21 0.24
CA TYR A 112 -0.81 -8.27 1.34
C TYR A 112 -0.96 -9.56 2.16
N LYS A 113 -2.18 -9.83 2.64
CA LYS A 113 -2.51 -11.04 3.41
C LYS A 113 -2.24 -12.33 2.62
N LYS A 114 -2.48 -12.32 1.31
CA LYS A 114 -2.20 -13.46 0.43
C LYS A 114 -0.71 -13.71 0.26
N LEU A 115 0.10 -12.66 0.18
CA LEU A 115 1.55 -12.76 -0.02
C LEU A 115 2.33 -13.10 1.24
N LEU A 116 1.85 -12.70 2.42
CA LEU A 116 2.44 -13.05 3.72
C LEU A 116 2.83 -14.53 3.85
N HIS A 117 2.04 -15.42 3.24
CA HIS A 117 2.29 -16.86 3.30
C HIS A 117 2.74 -17.48 1.97
N ARG A 118 2.55 -16.79 0.84
CA ARG A 118 2.81 -17.36 -0.50
C ARG A 118 4.06 -16.85 -1.18
N ALA A 119 4.47 -15.62 -0.87
CA ALA A 119 5.68 -15.01 -1.39
C ALA A 119 6.26 -13.99 -0.38
N PRO A 120 6.73 -14.47 0.80
CA PRO A 120 7.23 -13.61 1.86
C PRO A 120 8.49 -12.82 1.47
N LYS A 121 9.39 -13.37 0.64
CA LYS A 121 10.57 -12.62 0.17
C LYS A 121 10.15 -11.46 -0.73
N ALA A 122 9.27 -11.73 -1.70
CA ALA A 122 8.77 -10.69 -2.60
C ALA A 122 8.05 -9.58 -1.83
N LEU A 123 7.26 -9.96 -0.82
CA LEU A 123 6.58 -9.02 0.05
C LEU A 123 7.57 -8.16 0.85
N ASN A 124 8.59 -8.78 1.45
CA ASN A 124 9.62 -8.06 2.19
C ASN A 124 10.38 -7.07 1.28
N ARG A 125 10.76 -7.49 0.07
CA ARG A 125 11.38 -6.59 -0.91
C ARG A 125 10.52 -5.37 -1.20
N TRP A 126 9.23 -5.57 -1.43
CA TRP A 126 8.29 -4.46 -1.63
C TRP A 126 8.17 -3.53 -0.43
N GLU A 127 8.18 -4.06 0.79
CA GLU A 127 8.20 -3.27 2.02
C GLU A 127 9.46 -2.41 2.11
N MET A 128 10.62 -2.99 1.77
CA MET A 128 11.90 -2.27 1.70
C MET A 128 11.93 -1.19 0.61
N CYS A 129 11.17 -1.36 -0.48
CA CYS A 129 10.99 -0.33 -1.51
C CYS A 129 10.06 0.83 -1.11
N ALA A 130 9.71 0.98 0.17
CA ALA A 130 8.70 1.93 0.68
C ALA A 130 7.27 1.65 0.18
N GLN A 131 6.95 0.38 -0.09
CA GLN A 131 5.60 -0.10 -0.39
C GLN A 131 4.87 0.62 -1.54
N PRO A 132 5.49 0.82 -2.72
CA PRO A 132 4.92 1.65 -3.77
C PRO A 132 3.66 1.02 -4.36
N LYS A 133 2.63 1.86 -4.56
CA LYS A 133 1.32 1.49 -5.10
C LYS A 133 0.99 2.42 -6.26
N VAL A 134 0.83 1.87 -7.45
CA VAL A 134 0.52 2.62 -8.67
C VAL A 134 -0.89 2.26 -9.12
N VAL A 135 -1.78 3.24 -9.23
CA VAL A 135 -3.14 3.04 -9.72
C VAL A 135 -3.21 3.39 -11.19
N VAL A 136 -3.65 2.44 -12.03
CA VAL A 136 -3.84 2.64 -13.47
C VAL A 136 -5.31 2.46 -13.83
N LYS A 137 -5.75 3.08 -14.93
CA LYS A 137 -7.13 2.99 -15.43
C LYS A 137 -7.16 2.16 -16.71
N ILE A 138 -8.23 1.41 -16.88
CA ILE A 138 -8.56 0.69 -18.12
C ILE A 138 -9.99 0.98 -18.53
N ASP A 139 -10.27 0.89 -19.82
CA ASP A 139 -11.56 1.30 -20.38
C ASP A 139 -12.61 0.20 -20.34
N GLY A 140 -12.21 -1.08 -20.36
CA GLY A 140 -13.15 -2.20 -20.34
C GLY A 140 -12.68 -3.42 -19.53
N GLU A 141 -13.52 -4.47 -19.55
CA GLU A 141 -13.21 -5.77 -18.96
C GLU A 141 -12.15 -6.53 -19.74
N GLU A 142 -12.10 -6.34 -21.05
CA GLU A 142 -11.26 -7.16 -21.92
C GLU A 142 -9.78 -6.85 -21.70
N ASP A 143 -9.46 -5.58 -21.52
CA ASP A 143 -8.13 -5.13 -21.08
C ASP A 143 -7.75 -5.72 -19.72
N MET A 144 -8.72 -5.89 -18.81
CA MET A 144 -8.49 -6.50 -17.51
C MET A 144 -8.08 -7.96 -17.64
N LEU A 145 -8.75 -8.71 -18.53
CA LEU A 145 -8.47 -10.12 -18.78
C LEU A 145 -7.08 -10.30 -19.42
N VAL A 146 -6.74 -9.46 -20.40
CA VAL A 146 -5.42 -9.47 -21.05
C VAL A 146 -4.30 -9.21 -20.02
N LEU A 147 -4.52 -8.26 -19.11
CA LEU A 147 -3.57 -7.96 -18.04
C LEU A 147 -3.48 -9.09 -17.01
N GLN A 148 -4.56 -9.80 -16.70
CA GLN A 148 -4.52 -10.94 -15.77
C GLN A 148 -3.69 -12.10 -16.31
N VAL A 149 -3.70 -12.31 -17.63
CA VAL A 149 -2.87 -13.36 -18.26
C VAL A 149 -1.39 -12.98 -18.28
N SER A 150 -1.09 -11.68 -18.41
CA SER A 150 0.28 -11.17 -18.49
C SER A 150 0.94 -10.93 -17.13
N VAL A 151 0.15 -10.79 -16.08
CA VAL A 151 0.61 -10.57 -14.71
C VAL A 151 0.79 -11.92 -14.03
N VAL A 152 2.05 -12.33 -13.94
CA VAL A 152 2.51 -13.47 -13.13
C VAL A 152 3.41 -12.95 -12.01
#